data_AF-A0A9W6U3J2-F1
#
_entry.id   AF-A0A9W6U3J2-F1
#
_cell.length_a   1.000
_cell.length_b   1.000
_cell.length_c   1.000
_cell.angle_alpha   90.00
_cell.angle_beta   90.00
_cell.angle_gamma   90.00
#
_symmetry.space_group_name_H-M   'P 1'
#
loop_
_entity.id
_entity.type
_entity.pdbx_description
1 polymer ?
#
loop_
_entity_poly.entity_id
_entity_poly.type
_entity_poly.pdbx_seq_one_letter_code
_entity_poly.pdbx_strand_id
1 'polypeptide(L)'
;MARQVLNYHDVQLYEADVALFPTRQWLNDNAVNFYLQFLTQTAASRDVLLMDPAVASCLLHQCEDDDELRDLARGVELAQRRLCLIPVTDNDALGAGSSHWSLLRYAAGEFQHFDSSAGHNRRAARRVAKAFERLLAVAGRLDGKGAADRVQEAPDAPQQQNGYDCGMYVLVLAEYFCRQHASGAAETATLQEYATPERVTELRLQMPKLIAELQQTEAGRGD
;
A
#
# COMPACT_ATOMS: atom_id res chain seq x y z
N MET A 1 -11.10 1.71 27.16
CA MET A 1 -10.19 0.77 26.47
C MET A 1 -10.51 0.85 24.98
N ALA A 2 -9.53 0.79 24.09
CA ALA A 2 -9.80 0.73 22.65
C ALA A 2 -10.58 -0.55 22.34
N ARG A 3 -11.72 -0.44 21.66
CA ARG A 3 -12.55 -1.60 21.31
C ARG A 3 -12.11 -2.15 19.96
N GLN A 4 -11.68 -3.40 19.96
CA GLN A 4 -11.38 -4.13 18.74
C GLN A 4 -12.68 -4.39 17.97
N VAL A 5 -12.61 -4.18 16.65
CA VAL A 5 -13.71 -4.34 15.71
C VAL A 5 -13.49 -5.61 14.90
N LEU A 6 -12.35 -5.75 14.24
CA LEU A 6 -12.08 -6.88 13.35
C LEU A 6 -10.67 -7.43 13.60
N ASN A 7 -10.53 -8.75 13.57
CA ASN A 7 -9.25 -9.42 13.36
C ASN A 7 -9.33 -10.10 11.99
N TYR A 8 -8.54 -9.66 11.03
CA TYR A 8 -8.56 -10.17 9.66
C TYR A 8 -7.14 -10.45 9.20
N HIS A 9 -6.77 -11.74 9.25
CA HIS A 9 -5.39 -12.19 9.04
C HIS A 9 -4.42 -11.43 9.95
N ASP A 10 -3.46 -10.71 9.37
CA ASP A 10 -2.42 -9.98 10.12
C ASP A 10 -2.85 -8.57 10.53
N VAL A 11 -4.11 -8.19 10.31
CA VAL A 11 -4.63 -6.85 10.63
C VAL A 11 -5.64 -6.88 11.76
N GLN A 12 -5.39 -6.06 12.77
CA GLN A 12 -6.33 -5.80 13.87
C GLN A 12 -6.87 -4.38 13.74
N LEU A 13 -8.18 -4.27 13.52
CA LEU A 13 -8.88 -2.99 13.46
C LEU A 13 -9.58 -2.68 14.78
N TYR A 14 -9.49 -1.42 15.21
CA TYR A 14 -10.21 -0.85 16.33
C TYR A 14 -11.26 0.17 15.87
N GLU A 15 -12.19 0.54 16.74
CA GLU A 15 -13.25 1.51 16.42
C GLU A 15 -12.69 2.84 15.89
N ALA A 16 -11.53 3.27 16.41
CA ALA A 16 -10.85 4.48 15.96
C ALA A 16 -10.39 4.39 14.50
N ASP A 17 -9.89 3.22 14.06
CA ASP A 17 -9.43 3.02 12.68
C ASP A 17 -10.62 3.05 11.71
N VAL A 18 -11.72 2.37 12.08
CA VAL A 18 -12.94 2.31 11.27
C VAL A 18 -13.61 3.67 11.15
N ALA A 19 -13.55 4.49 12.19
CA ALA A 19 -14.12 5.83 12.19
C ALA A 19 -13.45 6.79 11.17
N LEU A 20 -12.24 6.48 10.70
CA LEU A 20 -11.50 7.30 9.72
C LEU A 20 -12.12 7.26 8.32
N PHE A 21 -12.87 6.20 7.98
CA PHE A 21 -13.49 6.08 6.66
C PHE A 21 -14.69 7.03 6.47
N PRO A 22 -15.72 7.04 7.33
CA PRO A 22 -16.89 7.90 7.13
C PRO A 22 -16.63 9.38 7.49
N THR A 23 -15.58 9.66 8.26
CA THR A 23 -15.19 11.02 8.63
C THR A 23 -14.07 11.45 7.69
N ARG A 24 -14.12 12.67 7.13
CA ARG A 24 -13.14 13.23 6.16
C ARG A 24 -11.73 13.42 6.77
N GLN A 25 -11.17 12.34 7.31
CA GLN A 25 -9.94 12.23 8.08
C GLN A 25 -8.93 11.43 7.28
N TRP A 26 -7.66 11.59 7.58
CA TRP A 26 -6.61 10.76 7.00
C TRP A 26 -6.71 9.34 7.50
N LEU A 27 -6.45 8.38 6.61
CA LEU A 27 -6.26 7.00 7.02
C LEU A 27 -4.94 6.88 7.78
N ASN A 28 -4.94 6.04 8.81
CA ASN A 28 -3.72 5.60 9.47
C ASN A 28 -3.21 4.29 8.86
N ASP A 29 -2.07 3.84 9.36
CA ASP A 29 -1.40 2.61 8.91
C ASP A 29 -2.33 1.40 8.95
N ASN A 30 -3.07 1.21 10.05
CA ASN A 30 -4.02 0.09 10.21
C ASN A 30 -5.15 0.12 9.18
N ALA A 31 -5.73 1.29 8.92
CA ALA A 31 -6.81 1.45 7.95
C ALA A 31 -6.34 1.20 6.52
N VAL A 32 -5.12 1.66 6.17
CA VAL A 32 -4.50 1.36 4.88
C VAL A 32 -4.20 -0.14 4.78
N ASN A 33 -3.54 -0.72 5.80
CA ASN A 33 -3.15 -2.12 5.82
C ASN A 33 -4.34 -3.07 5.72
N PHE A 34 -5.47 -2.75 6.37
CA PHE A 34 -6.69 -3.54 6.27
C PHE A 34 -7.11 -3.79 4.82
N TYR A 35 -7.19 -2.74 4.01
CA TYR A 35 -7.66 -2.90 2.65
C TYR A 35 -6.60 -3.56 1.76
N LEU A 36 -5.31 -3.30 1.99
CA LEU A 36 -4.24 -4.02 1.33
C LEU A 36 -4.29 -5.52 1.64
N GLN A 37 -4.53 -5.90 2.89
CA GLN A 37 -4.70 -7.29 3.28
C GLN A 37 -5.96 -7.90 2.65
N PHE A 38 -7.08 -7.16 2.63
CA PHE A 38 -8.28 -7.59 1.93
C PHE A 38 -8.01 -7.89 0.45
N LEU A 39 -7.28 -7.00 -0.26
CA LEU A 39 -6.89 -7.22 -1.64
C LEU A 39 -5.95 -8.42 -1.79
N THR A 40 -5.01 -8.63 -0.86
CA THR A 40 -4.12 -9.81 -0.83
C THR A 40 -4.92 -11.11 -0.84
N GLN A 41 -6.04 -11.16 -0.12
CA GLN A 41 -6.86 -12.36 -0.01
C GLN A 41 -7.88 -12.55 -1.15
N THR A 42 -8.28 -11.46 -1.81
CA THR A 42 -9.45 -11.49 -2.72
C THR A 42 -9.13 -11.19 -4.18
N ALA A 43 -8.07 -10.42 -4.45
CA ALA A 43 -7.80 -9.88 -5.78
C ALA A 43 -6.34 -10.05 -6.25
N ALA A 44 -5.38 -10.04 -5.33
CA ALA A 44 -3.97 -10.11 -5.67
C ALA A 44 -3.56 -11.52 -6.12
N SER A 45 -2.76 -11.59 -7.18
CA SER A 45 -2.06 -12.83 -7.54
C SER A 45 -0.92 -13.12 -6.54
N ARG A 46 -0.50 -14.38 -6.42
CA ARG A 46 0.55 -14.78 -5.46
C ARG A 46 1.88 -14.06 -5.66
N ASP A 47 2.18 -13.64 -6.88
CA ASP A 47 3.39 -12.90 -7.24
C ASP A 47 3.24 -11.37 -7.07
N VAL A 48 2.15 -10.90 -6.46
CA VAL A 48 1.95 -9.50 -6.06
C VAL A 48 2.26 -9.36 -4.57
N LEU A 49 3.05 -8.36 -4.22
CA LEU A 49 3.27 -7.92 -2.84
C LEU A 49 2.54 -6.59 -2.62
N LEU A 50 1.53 -6.61 -1.74
CA LEU A 50 0.96 -5.42 -1.12
C LEU A 50 1.66 -5.25 0.23
N MET A 51 2.61 -4.31 0.31
CA MET A 51 3.43 -4.16 1.52
C MET A 51 2.63 -3.47 2.62
N ASP A 52 2.64 -4.06 3.81
CA ASP A 52 2.14 -3.46 5.04
C ASP A 52 2.88 -2.12 5.31
N PRO A 53 2.18 -1.00 5.57
CA PRO A 53 2.81 0.26 5.96
C PRO A 53 3.79 0.15 7.13
N ALA A 54 3.52 -0.70 8.13
CA ALA A 54 4.42 -0.94 9.25
C ALA A 54 5.71 -1.65 8.82
N VAL A 55 5.62 -2.56 7.84
CA VAL A 55 6.80 -3.23 7.25
C VAL A 55 7.62 -2.23 6.41
N ALA A 56 6.96 -1.34 5.66
CA ALA A 56 7.64 -0.27 4.93
C ALA A 56 8.37 0.70 5.89
N SER A 57 7.74 1.03 7.01
CA SER A 57 8.34 1.84 8.09
C SER A 57 9.52 1.13 8.76
N CYS A 58 9.37 -0.17 9.06
CA CYS A 58 10.45 -1.00 9.60
C CYS A 58 11.67 -1.02 8.66
N LEU A 59 11.45 -1.27 7.37
CA LEU A 59 12.48 -1.24 6.33
C LEU A 59 13.23 0.11 6.30
N LEU A 60 12.52 1.22 6.48
CA LEU A 60 13.09 2.56 6.41
C LEU A 60 13.87 2.98 7.66
N HIS A 61 13.44 2.54 8.84
CA HIS A 61 13.83 3.15 10.10
C HIS A 61 14.42 2.19 11.13
N GLN A 62 14.27 0.88 10.94
CA GLN A 62 14.66 -0.13 11.93
C GLN A 62 15.64 -1.15 11.37
N CYS A 63 15.61 -1.45 10.06
CA CYS A 63 16.58 -2.37 9.47
C CYS A 63 17.96 -1.69 9.30
N GLU A 64 18.89 -2.03 10.20
CA GLU A 64 20.23 -1.45 10.25
C GLU A 64 21.27 -2.29 9.49
N ASP A 65 21.09 -3.60 9.44
CA ASP A 65 22.03 -4.55 8.83
C ASP A 65 21.42 -5.47 7.76
N ASP A 66 22.30 -6.22 7.09
CA ASP A 66 21.91 -7.12 6.00
C ASP A 66 21.15 -8.37 6.49
N ASP A 67 21.32 -8.80 7.74
CA ASP A 67 20.64 -9.97 8.28
C ASP A 67 19.17 -9.65 8.57
N GLU A 68 18.89 -8.49 9.16
CA GLU A 68 17.53 -7.98 9.35
C GLU A 68 16.81 -7.77 8.01
N LEU A 69 17.51 -7.22 7.01
CA LEU A 69 16.97 -7.08 5.65
C LEU A 69 16.68 -8.44 5.01
N ARG A 70 17.53 -9.45 5.21
CA ARG A 70 17.29 -10.82 4.71
C ARG A 70 16.07 -11.44 5.38
N ASP A 71 15.89 -11.24 6.68
CA ASP A 71 14.73 -11.73 7.41
C ASP A 71 13.43 -11.09 6.90
N LEU A 72 13.43 -9.76 6.73
CA LEU A 72 12.31 -9.04 6.15
C LEU A 72 12.01 -9.52 4.72
N ALA A 73 13.04 -9.66 3.88
CA ALA A 73 12.90 -10.14 2.50
C ALA A 73 12.32 -11.56 2.43
N ARG A 74 12.70 -12.44 3.37
CA ARG A 74 12.13 -13.79 3.51
C ARG A 74 10.68 -13.74 3.96
N GLY A 75 10.36 -12.91 4.96
CA GLY A 75 9.01 -12.77 5.50
C GLY A 75 7.99 -12.30 4.46
N VAL A 76 8.40 -11.43 3.54
CA VAL A 76 7.54 -10.98 2.42
C VAL A 76 7.70 -11.83 1.14
N GLU A 77 8.49 -12.90 1.19
CA GLU A 77 8.83 -13.78 0.07
C GLU A 77 9.30 -13.03 -1.19
N LEU A 78 10.12 -12.00 -1.03
CA LEU A 78 10.41 -11.00 -2.06
C LEU A 78 10.93 -11.59 -3.38
N ALA A 79 11.69 -12.69 -3.31
CA ALA A 79 12.22 -13.38 -4.50
C ALA A 79 11.11 -13.83 -5.47
N GLN A 80 9.91 -14.12 -4.97
CA GLN A 80 8.77 -14.60 -5.76
C GLN A 80 7.86 -13.46 -6.27
N ARG A 81 8.10 -12.21 -5.86
CA ARG A 81 7.21 -11.08 -6.15
C ARG A 81 7.60 -10.38 -7.44
N ARG A 82 6.69 -10.32 -8.40
CA ARG A 82 6.86 -9.67 -9.72
C ARG A 82 6.33 -8.25 -9.74
N LEU A 83 5.31 -7.96 -8.94
CA LEU A 83 4.75 -6.64 -8.71
C LEU A 83 4.81 -6.36 -7.20
N CYS A 84 5.44 -5.27 -6.80
CA CYS A 84 5.43 -4.80 -5.42
C CYS A 84 4.80 -3.42 -5.36
N LEU A 85 3.86 -3.25 -4.44
CA LEU A 85 3.11 -2.02 -4.21
C LEU A 85 3.39 -1.61 -2.77
N ILE A 86 4.15 -0.53 -2.60
CA ILE A 86 4.67 -0.06 -1.33
C ILE A 86 4.01 1.27 -0.97
N PRO A 87 3.20 1.33 0.10
CA PRO A 87 2.71 2.59 0.63
C PRO A 87 3.87 3.49 1.06
N VAL A 88 3.79 4.78 0.72
CA VAL A 88 4.80 5.78 1.05
C VAL A 88 4.15 6.87 1.90
N THR A 89 4.74 7.12 3.06
CA THR A 89 4.46 8.28 3.91
C THR A 89 5.59 9.29 3.82
N ASP A 90 5.28 10.57 4.03
CA ASP A 90 6.28 11.63 4.28
C ASP A 90 6.97 11.54 5.64
N ASN A 91 6.62 10.56 6.48
CA ASN A 91 7.26 10.32 7.76
C ASN A 91 8.78 10.10 7.61
N ASP A 92 9.56 10.86 8.37
CA ASP A 92 11.03 10.85 8.32
C ASP A 92 11.68 10.21 9.55
N ALA A 93 10.92 9.89 10.61
CA ALA A 93 11.41 9.24 11.81
C ALA A 93 10.34 8.40 12.53
N LEU A 94 10.78 7.43 13.34
CA LEU A 94 9.86 6.65 14.18
C LEU A 94 9.10 7.55 15.15
N GLY A 95 7.76 7.48 15.12
CA GLY A 95 6.89 8.27 15.97
C GLY A 95 6.72 9.74 15.56
N ALA A 96 7.34 10.18 14.47
CA ALA A 96 7.00 11.45 13.85
C ALA A 96 5.65 11.35 13.11
N GLY A 97 4.99 12.50 12.93
CA GLY A 97 3.71 12.57 12.23
C GLY A 97 3.91 12.47 10.72
N SER A 98 2.99 11.77 10.05
CA SER A 98 2.85 11.81 8.59
C SER A 98 1.70 12.73 8.21
N SER A 99 1.83 13.44 7.08
CA SER A 99 0.78 14.27 6.52
C SER A 99 0.24 13.78 5.17
N HIS A 100 0.91 12.84 4.52
CA HIS A 100 0.55 12.44 3.17
C HIS A 100 0.91 11.01 2.81
N TRP A 101 -0.04 10.33 2.15
CA TRP A 101 0.13 9.00 1.57
C TRP A 101 0.30 9.06 0.06
N SER A 102 1.13 8.18 -0.48
CA SER A 102 1.29 7.91 -1.90
C SER A 102 1.68 6.44 -2.10
N LEU A 103 1.79 6.00 -3.36
CA LEU A 103 2.10 4.61 -3.68
C LEU A 103 3.35 4.52 -4.56
N LEU A 104 4.30 3.70 -4.14
CA LEU A 104 5.45 3.31 -4.96
C LEU A 104 5.21 1.92 -5.54
N ARG A 105 5.23 1.82 -6.87
CA ARG A 105 5.14 0.57 -7.63
C ARG A 105 6.54 0.15 -8.07
N TYR A 106 6.91 -1.09 -7.80
CA TYR A 106 8.09 -1.75 -8.37
C TYR A 106 7.66 -2.94 -9.24
N ALA A 107 8.04 -2.93 -10.51
CA ALA A 107 7.78 -4.03 -11.43
C ALA A 107 8.78 -4.00 -12.59
N ALA A 108 9.18 -5.18 -13.06
CA ALA A 108 10.09 -5.34 -14.20
C ALA A 108 11.39 -4.51 -14.08
N GLY A 109 11.94 -4.39 -12.87
CA GLY A 109 13.18 -3.65 -12.61
C GLY A 109 13.01 -2.13 -12.51
N GLU A 110 11.78 -1.61 -12.55
CA GLU A 110 11.52 -0.16 -12.55
C GLU A 110 10.66 0.27 -11.37
N PHE A 111 10.94 1.48 -10.86
CA PHE A 111 10.11 2.16 -9.86
C PHE A 111 9.27 3.25 -10.50
N GLN A 112 7.98 3.25 -10.19
CA GLN A 112 7.02 4.30 -10.56
C GLN A 112 6.30 4.80 -9.31
N HIS A 113 6.22 6.11 -9.14
CA HIS A 113 5.61 6.75 -7.98
C HIS A 113 4.30 7.43 -8.38
N PHE A 114 3.23 7.09 -7.67
CA PHE A 114 1.88 7.61 -7.86
C PHE A 114 1.49 8.45 -6.65
N ASP A 115 1.34 9.75 -6.88
CA ASP A 115 1.07 10.73 -5.85
C ASP A 115 -0.18 11.54 -6.21
N SER A 116 -1.22 11.43 -5.39
CA SER A 116 -2.47 12.18 -5.57
C SER A 116 -2.34 13.67 -5.24
N SER A 117 -1.22 14.09 -4.66
CA SER A 117 -0.80 15.47 -4.48
C SER A 117 0.57 15.65 -5.15
N ALA A 118 0.57 15.80 -6.48
CA ALA A 118 1.76 15.68 -7.32
C ALA A 118 3.04 16.30 -6.72
N GLY A 119 4.01 15.44 -6.41
CA GLY A 119 5.34 15.82 -5.96
C GLY A 119 5.50 15.99 -4.44
N HIS A 120 4.44 15.83 -3.65
CA HIS A 120 4.48 15.91 -2.19
C HIS A 120 5.44 14.87 -1.61
N ASN A 121 5.28 13.60 -1.99
CA ASN A 121 6.10 12.50 -1.48
C ASN A 121 7.32 12.16 -2.36
N ARG A 122 7.68 12.98 -3.35
CA ARG A 122 8.83 12.69 -4.24
C ARG A 122 10.11 12.32 -3.51
N ARG A 123 10.42 13.01 -2.41
CA ARG A 123 11.62 12.72 -1.60
C ARG A 123 11.45 11.42 -0.79
N ALA A 124 10.28 11.22 -0.20
CA ALA A 124 9.94 10.01 0.56
C ALA A 124 9.96 8.77 -0.34
N ALA A 125 9.36 8.84 -1.54
CA ALA A 125 9.35 7.77 -2.52
C ALA A 125 10.76 7.34 -2.93
N ARG A 126 11.69 8.29 -3.12
CA ARG A 126 13.10 7.98 -3.39
C ARG A 126 13.80 7.32 -2.20
N ARG A 127 13.49 7.73 -0.96
CA ARG A 127 14.02 7.06 0.24
C ARG A 127 13.53 5.61 0.31
N VAL A 128 12.23 5.39 0.13
CA VAL A 128 11.61 4.05 0.09
C VAL A 128 12.23 3.22 -1.02
N ALA A 129 12.35 3.75 -2.24
CA ALA A 129 12.95 3.05 -3.37
C ALA A 129 14.39 2.61 -3.08
N LYS A 130 15.21 3.47 -2.43
CA LYS A 130 16.59 3.13 -2.06
C LYS A 130 16.65 2.00 -1.03
N ALA A 131 15.79 2.05 0.00
CA ALA A 131 15.72 0.99 0.99
C ALA A 131 15.21 -0.32 0.36
N PHE A 132 14.20 -0.25 -0.51
CA PHE A 132 13.66 -1.39 -1.22
C PHE A 132 14.65 -1.99 -2.23
N GLU A 133 15.48 -1.18 -2.89
CA GLU A 133 16.57 -1.68 -3.76
C GLU A 133 17.60 -2.49 -2.96
N ARG A 134 17.97 -2.04 -1.76
CA ARG A 134 18.83 -2.83 -0.86
C ARG A 134 18.15 -4.15 -0.47
N LEU A 135 16.86 -4.10 -0.16
CA LEU A 135 16.07 -5.28 0.16
C LEU A 135 16.04 -6.29 -1.01
N LEU A 136 15.85 -5.81 -2.24
CA LEU A 136 15.93 -6.64 -3.45
C LEU A 136 17.32 -7.28 -3.58
N ALA A 137 18.39 -6.51 -3.40
CA ALA A 137 19.76 -7.02 -3.51
C ALA A 137 20.04 -8.16 -2.52
N VAL A 138 19.65 -8.02 -1.24
CA VAL A 138 19.84 -9.09 -0.25
C VAL A 138 18.93 -10.31 -0.50
N ALA A 139 17.80 -10.12 -1.17
CA ALA A 139 16.92 -11.18 -1.65
C ALA A 139 17.45 -11.89 -2.93
N GLY A 140 18.62 -11.50 -3.44
CA GLY A 140 19.20 -12.04 -4.68
C GLY A 140 18.56 -11.49 -5.96
N ARG A 141 17.77 -10.42 -5.86
CA ARG A 141 17.10 -9.75 -6.99
C ARG A 141 17.95 -8.57 -7.48
N LEU A 142 18.58 -8.75 -8.64
CA LEU A 142 19.47 -7.75 -9.26
C LEU A 142 18.80 -6.94 -10.36
N ASP A 143 17.55 -7.24 -10.70
CA ASP A 143 16.76 -6.54 -11.73
C ASP A 143 16.46 -5.08 -11.37
N GLY A 144 16.51 -4.72 -10.08
CA GLY A 144 16.32 -3.35 -9.60
C GLY A 144 17.60 -2.51 -9.47
N LYS A 145 18.77 -3.00 -9.89
CA LYS A 145 20.05 -2.30 -9.62
C LYS A 145 20.10 -0.90 -10.24
N GLY A 146 20.33 0.10 -9.39
CA GLY A 146 20.33 1.53 -9.70
C GLY A 146 18.96 2.09 -10.05
N ALA A 147 17.88 1.34 -9.90
CA ALA A 147 16.53 1.80 -10.24
C ALA A 147 16.04 2.89 -9.27
N ALA A 148 16.51 2.90 -8.02
CA ALA A 148 16.11 3.92 -7.05
C ALA A 148 16.61 5.34 -7.38
N ASP A 149 17.65 5.47 -8.23
CA ASP A 149 18.09 6.77 -8.74
C ASP A 149 17.26 7.24 -9.95
N ARG A 150 16.40 6.36 -10.50
CA ARG A 150 15.55 6.61 -11.66
C ARG A 150 14.06 6.42 -11.35
N VAL A 151 13.63 6.69 -10.12
CA VAL A 151 12.20 6.68 -9.76
C VAL A 151 11.43 7.61 -10.68
N GLN A 152 10.49 7.05 -11.43
CA GLN A 152 9.65 7.77 -12.38
C GLN A 152 8.40 8.28 -11.64
N GLU A 153 8.17 9.58 -11.64
CA GLU A 153 6.88 10.13 -11.23
C GLU A 153 5.85 9.81 -12.31
N ALA A 154 4.73 9.18 -11.97
CA ALA A 154 3.67 8.87 -12.91
C ALA A 154 2.99 10.19 -13.35
N PRO A 155 3.17 10.63 -14.60
CA PRO A 155 2.65 11.93 -15.06
C PRO A 155 1.12 11.97 -15.08
N ASP A 156 0.50 10.80 -15.13
CA ASP A 156 -0.93 10.56 -15.24
C ASP A 156 -1.54 10.06 -13.91
N ALA A 157 -0.79 10.18 -12.80
CA ALA A 157 -1.31 9.86 -11.47
C ALA A 157 -2.61 10.64 -11.19
N PRO A 158 -3.71 9.97 -10.84
CA PRO A 158 -4.97 10.62 -10.46
C PRO A 158 -4.77 11.62 -9.31
N GLN A 159 -5.29 12.84 -9.45
CA GLN A 159 -5.09 13.91 -8.47
C GLN A 159 -6.31 14.08 -7.57
N GLN A 160 -6.09 14.15 -6.26
CA GLN A 160 -7.16 14.35 -5.29
C GLN A 160 -7.76 15.76 -5.39
N GLN A 161 -9.06 15.87 -5.17
CA GLN A 161 -9.79 17.16 -5.18
C GLN A 161 -10.10 17.68 -3.77
N ASN A 162 -9.57 17.03 -2.74
CA ASN A 162 -9.77 17.38 -1.33
C ASN A 162 -8.47 17.19 -0.54
N GLY A 163 -8.49 17.47 0.76
CA GLY A 163 -7.30 17.41 1.62
C GLY A 163 -7.12 16.10 2.40
N TYR A 164 -7.93 15.06 2.17
CA TYR A 164 -7.99 13.91 3.08
C TYR A 164 -8.01 12.52 2.44
N ASP A 165 -8.13 12.43 1.12
CA ASP A 165 -8.25 11.15 0.42
C ASP A 165 -6.95 10.54 -0.08
N CYS A 166 -5.77 11.11 0.22
CA CYS A 166 -4.49 10.56 -0.23
C CYS A 166 -4.34 9.06 0.08
N GLY A 167 -4.72 8.63 1.29
CA GLY A 167 -4.74 7.22 1.67
C GLY A 167 -5.74 6.38 0.85
N MET A 168 -6.91 6.94 0.51
CA MET A 168 -7.89 6.25 -0.34
C MET A 168 -7.41 6.10 -1.78
N TYR A 169 -6.67 7.08 -2.32
CA TYR A 169 -6.04 6.94 -3.64
C TYR A 169 -5.01 5.81 -3.65
N VAL A 170 -4.23 5.62 -2.57
CA VAL A 170 -3.34 4.46 -2.43
C VAL A 170 -4.12 3.14 -2.55
N LEU A 171 -5.28 3.04 -1.89
CA LEU A 171 -6.12 1.84 -1.93
C LEU A 171 -6.67 1.54 -3.33
N VAL A 172 -7.22 2.56 -4.00
CA VAL A 172 -7.77 2.42 -5.37
C VAL A 172 -6.68 2.08 -6.38
N LEU A 173 -5.50 2.70 -6.26
CA LEU A 173 -4.34 2.39 -7.09
C LEU A 173 -3.85 0.95 -6.88
N ALA A 174 -3.78 0.50 -5.62
CA ALA A 174 -3.38 -0.86 -5.31
C ALA A 174 -4.34 -1.89 -5.91
N GLU A 175 -5.65 -1.65 -5.79
CA GLU A 175 -6.69 -2.48 -6.41
C GLU A 175 -6.54 -2.52 -7.94
N TYR A 176 -6.39 -1.36 -8.58
CA TYR A 176 -6.19 -1.25 -10.03
C TYR A 176 -4.98 -2.07 -10.49
N PHE A 177 -3.82 -1.91 -9.85
CA PHE A 177 -2.61 -2.63 -10.25
C PHE A 177 -2.69 -4.14 -9.98
N CYS A 178 -3.38 -4.58 -8.92
CA CYS A 178 -3.65 -6.00 -8.71
C CYS A 178 -4.48 -6.59 -9.86
N ARG A 179 -5.55 -5.89 -10.25
CA ARG A 179 -6.42 -6.30 -11.36
C ARG A 179 -5.69 -6.32 -12.68
N GLN A 180 -4.96 -5.25 -13.01
CA GLN A 180 -4.17 -5.13 -14.22
C GLN A 180 -3.11 -6.25 -14.31
N HIS A 181 -2.46 -6.59 -13.20
CA HIS A 181 -1.47 -7.66 -13.16
C HIS A 181 -2.11 -9.04 -13.36
N ALA A 182 -3.28 -9.29 -12.77
CA ALA A 182 -4.01 -10.55 -12.89
C ALA A 182 -4.62 -10.76 -14.30
N SER A 183 -5.15 -9.71 -14.91
CA SER A 183 -5.82 -9.77 -16.22
C SER A 183 -4.89 -9.47 -17.40
N GLY A 184 -3.69 -8.95 -17.16
CA GLY A 184 -2.73 -8.58 -18.20
C GLY A 184 -3.30 -7.54 -19.16
N ALA A 185 -3.36 -7.88 -20.45
CA ALA A 185 -3.89 -7.00 -21.50
C ALA A 185 -5.43 -6.95 -21.57
N ALA A 186 -6.14 -7.70 -20.71
CA ALA A 186 -7.60 -7.72 -20.68
C ALA A 186 -8.22 -6.63 -19.79
N GLU A 187 -7.43 -5.93 -18.97
CA GLU A 187 -7.93 -4.72 -18.29
C GLU A 187 -8.08 -3.61 -19.33
N THR A 188 -9.33 -3.23 -19.59
CA THR A 188 -9.67 -2.26 -20.63
C THR A 188 -9.73 -0.84 -20.11
N ALA A 189 -9.96 -0.66 -18.82
CA ALA A 189 -10.01 0.67 -18.21
C ALA A 189 -8.60 1.22 -18.03
N THR A 190 -8.37 2.45 -18.48
CA THR A 190 -7.17 3.20 -18.15
C THR A 190 -7.15 3.57 -16.67
N LEU A 191 -5.97 3.91 -16.14
CA LEU A 191 -5.83 4.33 -14.75
C LEU A 191 -6.74 5.52 -14.41
N GLN A 192 -6.90 6.47 -15.34
CA GLN A 192 -7.70 7.68 -15.14
C GLN A 192 -9.20 7.39 -15.13
N GLU A 193 -9.64 6.41 -15.91
CA GLU A 193 -11.03 5.94 -15.91
C GLU A 193 -11.36 5.14 -14.66
N TYR A 194 -10.39 4.41 -14.10
CA TYR A 194 -10.59 3.60 -12.90
C TYR A 194 -10.56 4.42 -11.62
N ALA A 195 -9.56 5.29 -11.46
CA ALA A 195 -9.25 5.96 -10.20
C ALA A 195 -9.81 7.39 -10.16
N THR A 196 -11.13 7.51 -10.31
CA THR A 196 -11.81 8.81 -10.24
C THR A 196 -12.11 9.25 -8.80
N PRO A 197 -12.32 10.55 -8.54
CA PRO A 197 -12.77 11.04 -7.23
C PRO A 197 -14.06 10.38 -6.74
N GLU A 198 -14.98 10.06 -7.66
CA GLU A 198 -16.25 9.39 -7.34
C GLU A 198 -15.99 7.95 -6.86
N ARG A 199 -15.14 7.20 -7.56
CA ARG A 199 -14.73 5.84 -7.15
C ARG A 199 -14.03 5.85 -5.79
N VAL A 200 -13.14 6.81 -5.58
CA VAL A 200 -12.44 7.01 -4.29
C VAL A 200 -13.43 7.28 -3.15
N THR A 201 -14.39 8.17 -3.40
CA THR A 201 -15.45 8.48 -2.42
C THR A 201 -16.35 7.28 -2.16
N GLU A 202 -16.74 6.56 -3.20
CA GLU A 202 -17.56 5.36 -3.10
C GLU A 202 -16.85 4.29 -2.26
N LEU A 203 -15.59 3.99 -2.57
CA LEU A 203 -14.80 3.02 -1.83
C LEU A 203 -14.72 3.42 -0.34
N ARG A 204 -14.42 4.69 -0.06
CA ARG A 204 -14.36 5.21 1.32
C ARG A 204 -15.66 4.97 2.08
N LEU A 205 -16.80 5.25 1.46
CA LEU A 205 -18.12 5.07 2.08
C LEU A 205 -18.53 3.59 2.22
N GLN A 206 -17.98 2.70 1.40
CA GLN A 206 -18.24 1.26 1.46
C GLN A 206 -17.44 0.56 2.58
N MET A 207 -16.33 1.12 3.05
CA MET A 207 -15.45 0.46 4.02
C MET A 207 -16.14 0.00 5.32
N PRO A 208 -16.98 0.82 5.98
CA PRO A 208 -17.69 0.35 7.19
C PRO A 208 -18.57 -0.88 6.92
N LYS A 209 -19.22 -0.93 5.75
CA LYS A 209 -20.06 -2.07 5.35
C LYS A 209 -19.21 -3.31 5.10
N LEU A 210 -18.12 -3.17 4.35
CA LEU A 210 -17.18 -4.26 4.09
C LEU A 210 -16.64 -4.85 5.39
N ILE A 211 -16.21 -3.99 6.33
CA ILE A 211 -15.72 -4.43 7.64
C ILE A 211 -16.80 -5.21 8.39
N ALA A 212 -18.05 -4.73 8.40
CA ALA A 212 -19.16 -5.42 9.06
C ALA A 212 -19.49 -6.79 8.44
N GLU A 213 -19.40 -6.91 7.11
CA GLU A 213 -19.59 -8.18 6.40
C GLU A 213 -18.46 -9.19 6.74
N LEU A 214 -17.21 -8.72 6.82
CA LEU A 214 -16.08 -9.55 7.23
C LEU A 214 -16.17 -9.97 8.70
N GLN A 215 -16.61 -9.09 9.60
CA GLN A 215 -16.82 -9.43 11.02
C GLN A 215 -17.77 -10.62 11.19
N GLN A 216 -18.87 -10.64 10.44
CA GLN A 216 -19.84 -11.74 10.48
C GLN A 216 -19.23 -13.03 9.92
N THR A 217 -18.46 -12.92 8.84
CA THR A 217 -17.81 -14.06 8.19
C THR A 217 -16.74 -14.70 9.09
N GLU A 218 -15.90 -13.90 9.73
CA GLU A 218 -14.84 -14.40 10.62
C GLU A 218 -15.42 -14.94 11.95
N ALA A 219 -16.49 -14.35 12.47
CA ALA A 219 -17.19 -14.91 13.64
C ALA A 219 -17.73 -16.33 13.36
N GLY A 220 -18.27 -16.57 12.17
CA GLY A 220 -18.77 -17.89 11.77
C GLY A 220 -17.70 -18.93 11.43
N ARG A 221 -16.41 -18.55 11.37
CA ARG A 221 -15.28 -19.49 11.19
C ARG A 221 -14.70 -19.98 12.53
N GLY A 222 -15.05 -19.32 13.62
CA GLY A 222 -14.59 -19.64 14.97
C GLY A 222 -15.48 -20.63 15.72
N ASP A 223 -16.64 -20.99 15.16
CA ASP A 223 -17.59 -22.00 15.66
C ASP A 223 -17.44 -23.32 14.90
#